data_AF-A0A699WGT1-F1
#
_entry.id   AF-A0A699WGT1-F1
#
_cell.length_a   1.000
_cell.length_b   1.000
_cell.length_c   1.000
_cell.angle_alpha   90.00
_cell.angle_beta   90.00
_cell.angle_gamma   90.00
#
_symmetry.space_group_name_H-M   'P 1'
#
loop_
_entity.id
_entity.type
_entity.pdbx_description
1 polymer ?
#
loop_
_entity_poly.entity_id
_entity_poly.type
_entity_poly.pdbx_seq_one_letter_code
_entity_poly.pdbx_strand_id
1 'polypeptide(L)' 'MATNLVKEGYSVTGFDLYPPSLEKFQKAGGIPSTSLSESAKDKPFYIVMVASAIQAQPALFADDGIVKALPQGATLL' A
#
# COMPACT_ATOMS: atom_id res chain seq x y z
N MET A 1 7.50 7.97 3.63
CA MET A 1 6.67 7.55 4.78
C MET A 1 6.80 6.06 5.08
N ALA A 2 6.47 5.14 4.15
CA ALA A 2 6.52 3.68 4.41
C ALA A 2 7.86 3.18 4.98
N THR A 3 8.99 3.66 4.43
CA THR A 3 10.33 3.37 4.97
C THR A 3 10.52 3.81 6.42
N ASN A 4 9.85 4.87 6.87
CA ASN A 4 9.92 5.30 8.27
C ASN A 4 9.21 4.32 9.19
N LEU A 5 8.02 3.84 8.80
CA LEU A 5 7.30 2.80 9.55
C LEU A 5 8.14 1.52 9.68
N VAL A 6 8.83 1.13 8.61
CA VAL A 6 9.77 -0.01 8.67
C VAL A 6 10.90 0.24 9.68
N LYS A 7 11.48 1.44 9.70
CA LYS A 7 12.53 1.82 10.66
C LYS A 7 12.05 1.81 12.11
N GLU A 8 10.80 2.18 12.36
CA GLU A 8 10.15 2.10 13.67
C GLU A 8 9.77 0.66 14.08
N GLY A 9 10.07 -0.34 13.24
CA GLY A 9 9.89 -1.76 13.54
C GLY A 9 8.56 -2.36 13.08
N TYR A 10 7.75 -1.63 12.32
CA TYR A 10 6.51 -2.17 11.76
C TYR A 10 6.80 -3.06 10.53
N SER A 11 6.06 -4.17 10.40
CA SER A 11 6.04 -4.95 9.16
C SER A 11 5.14 -4.26 8.14
N VAL A 12 5.74 -3.69 7.10
CA VAL A 12 5.02 -2.92 6.09
C VAL A 12 5.10 -3.61 4.74
N THR A 13 3.93 -3.92 4.18
CA THR A 13 3.77 -4.36 2.80
C THR A 13 3.36 -3.15 1.96
N GLY A 14 3.97 -2.95 0.78
CA GLY A 14 3.73 -1.77 -0.04
C GLY A 14 3.68 -2.08 -1.53
N PHE A 15 2.85 -1.33 -2.24
CA PHE A 15 2.73 -1.35 -3.69
C PHE A 15 2.92 0.07 -4.24
N ASP A 16 3.57 0.19 -5.40
CA ASP A 16 3.75 1.44 -6.13
C ASP A 16 3.86 1.09 -7.63
N LEU A 17 3.30 1.94 -8.50
CA LEU A 17 3.41 1.79 -9.95
C LEU A 17 4.82 2.11 -10.46
N TYR A 18 5.65 2.79 -9.66
CA TYR A 18 7.01 3.17 -9.98
C TYR A 18 8.01 2.16 -9.38
N PRO A 19 8.60 1.25 -10.19
CA PRO A 19 9.47 0.18 -9.69
C PRO A 19 10.65 0.66 -8.83
N PRO A 20 11.34 1.78 -9.14
CA PRO A 20 12.42 2.27 -8.30
C PRO A 20 11.99 2.65 -6.88
N SER A 21 10.71 3.00 -6.64
CA SER A 21 10.18 3.20 -5.28
C SER A 21 10.17 1.89 -4.50
N LEU A 22 9.70 0.80 -5.14
CA LEU A 22 9.65 -0.54 -4.52
C LEU A 22 11.04 -1.08 -4.23
N GLU A 23 12.01 -0.89 -5.12
CA GLU A 23 13.40 -1.29 -4.89
C GLU A 23 14.00 -0.58 -3.68
N LYS A 24 13.79 0.73 -3.55
CA LYS A 24 14.25 1.51 -2.39
C LYS A 24 13.54 1.06 -1.11
N PHE A 25 12.24 0.77 -1.20
CA PHE A 25 11.45 0.30 -0.08
C PHE A 25 11.91 -1.08 0.41
N GLN A 26 12.16 -2.02 -0.51
CA GLN A 26 12.70 -3.33 -0.22
C GLN A 26 14.09 -3.26 0.42
N LYS A 27 14.99 -2.43 -0.13
CA LYS A 27 16.33 -2.19 0.45
C LYS A 27 16.26 -1.63 1.87
N ALA A 28 15.18 -0.94 2.23
CA ALA A 28 14.97 -0.43 3.56
C ALA A 28 14.30 -1.43 4.53
N GLY A 29 14.04 -2.67 4.10
CA GLY A 29 13.41 -3.72 4.89
C GLY A 29 11.89 -3.86 4.69
N GLY A 30 11.31 -3.10 3.76
CA GLY A 30 9.90 -3.21 3.39
C GLY A 30 9.60 -4.45 2.54
N ILE A 31 8.34 -4.86 2.50
CA ILE A 31 7.88 -6.00 1.69
C ILE A 31 7.17 -5.47 0.44
N PRO A 32 7.81 -5.49 -0.75
CA PRO A 32 7.13 -5.07 -1.96
C PRO A 32 6.04 -6.07 -2.35
N SER A 33 4.92 -5.57 -2.85
CA SER A 33 3.82 -6.35 -3.40
C SER A 33 3.72 -6.15 -4.91
N THR A 34 3.14 -7.13 -5.62
CA THR A 34 3.01 -7.09 -7.08
C THR A 34 1.69 -6.48 -7.56
N SER A 35 0.73 -6.27 -6.66
CA SER A 35 -0.56 -5.66 -6.98
C SER A 35 -1.15 -4.90 -5.79
N LEU A 36 -2.11 -4.00 -6.07
CA LEU A 36 -2.90 -3.34 -5.03
C LEU A 36 -3.57 -4.38 -4.11
N SER A 37 -4.31 -5.33 -4.68
CA SER A 37 -5.07 -6.32 -3.90
C SER A 37 -4.21 -7.17 -2.97
N GLU A 38 -3.05 -7.63 -3.43
CA GLU A 38 -2.13 -8.40 -2.59
C GLU A 38 -1.56 -7.56 -1.43
N SER A 39 -1.36 -6.27 -1.65
CA SER A 39 -0.83 -5.38 -0.61
C SER A 39 -1.81 -5.12 0.53
N ALA A 40 -3.13 -5.22 0.28
CA ALA A 40 -4.18 -5.05 1.29
C ALA A 40 -4.65 -6.34 1.97
N LYS A 41 -4.35 -7.49 1.38
CA LYS A 41 -4.84 -8.78 1.87
C LYS A 41 -4.41 -9.00 3.34
N ASP A 42 -5.39 -9.31 4.19
CA ASP A 42 -5.22 -9.56 5.62
C ASP A 42 -4.57 -8.39 6.40
N LYS A 43 -4.64 -7.15 5.87
CA LYS A 43 -4.11 -5.95 6.54
C LYS A 43 -5.23 -5.16 7.22
N PRO A 44 -5.18 -4.98 8.56
CA PRO A 44 -6.18 -4.19 9.28
C PRO A 44 -6.01 -2.67 9.09
N PHE A 45 -4.83 -2.22 8.67
CA PHE A 45 -4.53 -0.82 8.37
C PHE A 45 -3.90 -0.71 7.00
N TYR A 46 -4.38 0.22 6.19
CA TYR A 46 -3.85 0.49 4.86
C TYR A 46 -3.74 1.99 4.63
N ILE A 47 -2.60 2.45 4.14
CA ILE A 47 -2.35 3.88 3.89
C ILE A 47 -2.26 4.12 2.39
N VAL A 48 -3.09 5.02 1.85
CA VAL A 48 -3.03 5.44 0.46
C VAL A 48 -2.28 6.76 0.35
N MET A 49 -1.07 6.68 -0.18
CA MET A 49 -0.21 7.84 -0.38
C MET A 49 -0.02 8.07 -1.89
N VAL A 50 -0.85 8.95 -2.47
CA VAL A 50 -0.78 9.35 -3.88
C VAL A 50 -0.75 10.88 -3.99
N ALA A 51 -0.30 11.40 -5.12
CA ALA A 51 -0.08 12.85 -5.28
C ALA A 51 -1.37 13.64 -5.50
N SER A 52 -2.47 13.00 -5.92
CA SER A 52 -3.72 13.70 -6.25
C SER A 52 -4.97 12.85 -6.04
N ALA A 53 -6.11 13.52 -5.90
CA ALA A 53 -7.42 12.87 -5.82
C ALA A 53 -7.75 12.04 -7.08
N ILE A 54 -7.28 12.46 -8.25
CA ILE A 54 -7.46 11.75 -9.52
C ILE A 54 -6.77 10.38 -9.50
N GLN A 55 -5.67 10.25 -8.76
CA GLN A 55 -5.00 8.95 -8.55
C GLN A 55 -5.65 8.14 -7.43
N ALA A 56 -6.15 8.79 -6.39
CA ALA A 56 -6.77 8.13 -5.25
C ALA A 56 -8.06 7.42 -5.64
N GLN A 57 -8.93 8.07 -6.43
CA GLN A 57 -10.23 7.52 -6.81
C GLN A 57 -10.13 6.13 -7.46
N PRO A 58 -9.34 5.90 -8.52
CA PRO A 58 -9.20 4.57 -9.10
C PRO A 58 -8.49 3.59 -8.17
N ALA A 59 -7.45 4.01 -7.45
CA ALA A 59 -6.77 3.14 -6.48
C ALA A 59 -7.70 2.60 -5.39
N LEU A 60 -8.75 3.38 -5.03
CA LEU A 60 -9.75 2.99 -4.05
C LEU A 60 -10.92 2.21 -4.64
N PHE A 61 -11.48 2.70 -5.75
CA PHE A 61 -12.83 2.34 -6.18
C PHE A 61 -12.94 1.77 -7.61
N ALA A 62 -11.83 1.63 -8.34
CA ALA A 62 -11.86 0.93 -9.63
C ALA A 62 -12.18 -0.56 -9.46
N ASP A 63 -12.22 -1.30 -10.57
CA ASP A 63 -12.58 -2.71 -10.54
C ASP A 63 -11.61 -3.57 -9.69
N ASP A 64 -10.35 -3.19 -9.67
CA ASP A 64 -9.26 -3.73 -8.85
C ASP A 64 -8.89 -2.83 -7.66
N GLY A 65 -9.78 -1.88 -7.31
CA GLY A 65 -9.58 -0.93 -6.22
C GLY A 65 -9.43 -1.59 -4.86
N ILE A 66 -8.62 -0.98 -3.99
CA ILE A 66 -8.18 -1.56 -2.72
C ILE A 66 -9.33 -1.90 -1.77
N VAL A 67 -10.45 -1.16 -1.85
CA VAL A 67 -11.63 -1.36 -0.99
C VAL A 67 -12.21 -2.77 -1.14
N LYS A 68 -12.05 -3.41 -2.30
CA LYS A 68 -12.51 -4.78 -2.54
C LYS A 68 -11.60 -5.85 -1.92
N ALA A 69 -10.33 -5.51 -1.65
CA ALA A 69 -9.33 -6.44 -1.13
C ALA A 69 -9.12 -6.30 0.39
N LEU A 70 -9.55 -5.18 0.98
CA LEU A 70 -9.43 -4.96 2.41
C LEU A 70 -10.34 -5.88 3.22
N PRO A 71 -9.87 -6.41 4.36
CA PRO A 71 -10.71 -7.19 5.25
C PRO A 71 -11.79 -6.31 5.90
N GLN A 72 -12.90 -6.93 6.30
CA GLN A 72 -13.96 -6.24 7.01
C GLN A 72 -13.42 -5.60 8.30
N GLY A 73 -13.77 -4.33 8.53
CA GLY A 73 -13.30 -3.56 9.69
C GLY A 73 -11.89 -2.98 9.56
N ALA A 74 -11.24 -3.11 8.40
CA ALA A 74 -9.99 -2.44 8.13
C ALA A 74 -10.14 -0.90 8.13
N THR A 75 -9.08 -0.21 8.56
CA THR A 75 -8.99 1.24 8.51
C THR A 75 -8.14 1.66 7.32
N LEU A 76 -8.71 2.54 6.48
CA LEU A 76 -8.03 3.19 5.38
C LEU A 76 -7.61 4.61 5.83
N LEU A 77 -6.35 4.95 5.60
CA LEU A 77 -5.71 6.20 5.99
C LEU A 77 -5.18 6.98 4.78
#